data_AF-X1JYM3-F1
#
_entry.id   AF-X1JYM3-F1
#
_cell.length_a   1.000
_cell.length_b   1.000
_cell.length_c   1.000
_cell.angle_alpha   90.00
_cell.angle_beta   90.00
_cell.angle_gamma   90.00
#
_symmetry.space_group_name_H-M   'P 1'
#
loop_
_entity.id
_entity.type
_entity.pdbx_description
1 polymer ?
#
loop_
_entity_poly.entity_id
_entity_poly.type
_entity_poly.pdbx_seq_one_letter_code
_entity_poly.pdbx_strand_id
1 'polypeptide(L)'
;DNTMEKLLLYIHPRKAIEKEDVEEVLGEGEGGGVFDLTKAIRERNLAGALSILAKLLERGEAPLRIHSLVTREMRILLKIKEKEGKISSQEACTIIFGPRGYYAPFYTKIAAEYIRAVGKFDFSDLITSYQYLVETEASIKTGREEPDLAIERMILHLLQPT
;
A
#
# COMPACT_ATOMS: atom_id res chain seq x y z
N ASP A 1 -13.05 9.11 11.03
CA ASP A 1 -12.83 10.22 11.97
C ASP A 1 -13.53 11.49 11.56
N ASN A 2 -13.99 12.29 12.53
CA ASN A 2 -14.60 13.59 12.29
C ASN A 2 -13.54 14.71 12.34
N THR A 3 -12.61 14.65 11.40
CA THR A 3 -11.50 15.61 11.27
C THR A 3 -11.98 17.05 11.14
N MET A 4 -13.11 17.26 10.49
CA MET A 4 -13.74 18.59 10.35
C MET A 4 -14.16 19.17 11.70
N GLU A 5 -14.77 18.38 12.58
CA GLU A 5 -15.14 18.86 13.92
C GLU A 5 -13.92 19.23 14.77
N LYS A 6 -12.84 18.44 14.70
CA LYS A 6 -11.59 18.75 15.41
C LYS A 6 -10.98 20.06 14.94
N LEU A 7 -10.94 20.28 13.63
CA LEU A 7 -10.44 21.52 13.04
C LEU A 7 -11.31 22.72 13.45
N LEU A 8 -12.64 22.59 13.38
CA LEU A 8 -13.57 23.66 13.78
C LEU A 8 -13.43 24.03 15.26
N LEU A 9 -13.21 23.04 16.13
CA LEU A 9 -12.94 23.28 17.54
C LEU A 9 -11.57 23.96 17.76
N TYR A 10 -10.55 23.53 17.03
CA TYR A 10 -9.19 24.07 17.16
C TYR A 10 -9.08 25.53 16.70
N ILE A 11 -9.71 25.87 15.56
CA ILE A 11 -9.59 27.23 15.02
C ILE A 11 -10.44 28.25 15.78
N HIS A 12 -11.40 27.84 16.61
CA HIS A 12 -12.31 28.76 17.29
C HIS A 12 -11.54 29.81 18.13
N PRO A 13 -11.85 31.12 18.01
CA PRO A 13 -12.99 31.74 17.31
C PRO A 13 -12.70 32.17 15.86
N ARG A 14 -11.54 31.83 15.30
CA ARG A 14 -11.23 32.10 13.88
C ARG A 14 -12.21 31.32 13.00
N LYS A 15 -12.46 31.86 11.80
CA LYS A 15 -13.42 31.33 10.83
C LYS A 15 -12.77 30.75 9.57
N ALA A 16 -11.45 30.84 9.46
CA ALA A 16 -10.69 30.29 8.36
C ALA A 16 -9.71 29.25 8.90
N ILE A 17 -9.69 28.08 8.26
CA ILE A 17 -8.70 27.03 8.52
C ILE A 17 -7.49 27.34 7.64
N GLU A 18 -6.32 27.54 8.26
CA GLU A 18 -5.05 27.71 7.56
C GLU A 18 -4.31 26.37 7.44
N LYS A 19 -3.28 26.31 6.60
CA LYS A 19 -2.55 25.05 6.35
C LYS A 19 -1.89 24.53 7.63
N GLU A 20 -1.35 25.45 8.40
CA GLU A 20 -0.69 25.22 9.68
C GLU A 20 -1.68 24.66 10.72
N ASP A 21 -2.95 25.07 10.68
CA ASP A 21 -3.99 24.51 11.57
C ASP A 21 -4.27 23.04 11.25
N VAL A 22 -4.24 22.69 9.97
CA VAL A 22 -4.40 21.31 9.53
C VAL A 22 -3.20 20.47 9.97
N GLU A 23 -1.99 20.99 9.79
CA GLU A 23 -0.75 20.32 10.20
C GLU A 23 -0.65 20.16 11.73
N GLU A 24 -1.14 21.11 12.51
CA GLU A 24 -1.12 21.04 13.98
C GLU A 24 -2.19 20.07 14.51
N VAL A 25 -3.40 20.09 13.95
CA VAL A 25 -4.52 19.24 14.40
C VAL A 25 -4.38 17.79 13.94
N LEU A 26 -3.79 17.57 12.77
CA LEU A 26 -3.61 16.24 12.19
C LEU A 26 -2.17 15.71 12.32
N GLY A 27 -1.23 16.51 12.82
CA GLY A 27 0.20 16.24 12.71
C GLY A 27 0.70 16.37 11.27
N GLU A 28 1.99 16.07 11.04
CA GLU A 28 2.50 15.78 9.69
C GLU A 28 1.64 14.66 9.09
N GLY A 29 0.72 15.05 8.21
CA GLY A 29 -0.49 14.29 7.90
C GLY A 29 -0.23 12.82 7.60
N GLU A 30 -0.79 11.94 8.43
CA GLU A 30 -1.05 10.49 8.23
C GLU A 30 -0.06 9.72 7.32
N GLY A 31 1.22 10.08 7.32
CA GLY A 31 2.26 9.39 6.58
C GLY A 31 2.66 8.11 7.29
N GLY A 32 2.86 7.05 6.52
CA GLY A 32 3.30 5.75 7.03
C GLY A 32 2.14 4.80 7.35
N GLY A 33 1.01 4.92 6.64
CA GLY A 33 -0.04 3.91 6.64
C GLY A 33 0.29 2.72 5.72
N VAL A 34 -0.56 1.70 5.72
CA VAL A 34 -0.36 0.52 4.84
C VAL A 34 -0.46 0.89 3.34
N PHE A 35 -1.18 1.97 3.00
CA PHE A 35 -1.20 2.51 1.64
C PHE A 35 0.15 3.09 1.21
N ASP A 36 0.90 3.70 2.13
CA ASP A 36 2.26 4.18 1.86
C ASP A 36 3.23 3.02 1.71
N LEU A 37 3.09 1.96 2.52
CA LEU A 37 3.88 0.74 2.38
C LEU A 37 3.69 0.12 1.00
N THR A 38 2.44 -0.11 0.59
CA THR A 38 2.13 -0.71 -0.73
C THR A 38 2.60 0.20 -1.88
N LYS A 39 2.54 1.52 -1.72
CA LYS A 39 3.11 2.47 -2.68
C LYS A 39 4.64 2.36 -2.75
N ALA A 40 5.34 2.30 -1.63
CA ALA A 40 6.80 2.13 -1.60
C ALA A 40 7.21 0.81 -2.28
N ILE A 41 6.43 -0.26 -2.08
CA ILE A 41 6.64 -1.54 -2.77
C ILE A 41 6.48 -1.38 -4.30
N ARG A 42 5.38 -0.77 -4.78
CA ARG A 42 5.18 -0.48 -6.21
C ARG A 42 6.33 0.35 -6.80
N GLU A 43 6.88 1.24 -6.01
CA GLU A 43 7.96 2.13 -6.43
C GLU A 43 9.33 1.43 -6.43
N ARG A 44 9.43 0.20 -5.89
CA ARG A 44 10.66 -0.54 -5.60
C ARG A 44 11.58 0.20 -4.60
N ASN A 45 10.99 0.95 -3.67
CA ASN A 45 11.70 1.71 -2.65
C ASN A 45 11.85 0.89 -1.36
N LEU A 46 12.92 0.09 -1.28
CA LEU A 46 13.18 -0.78 -0.12
C LEU A 46 13.33 0.00 1.20
N ALA A 47 14.17 1.03 1.21
CA ALA A 47 14.41 1.83 2.41
C ALA A 47 13.12 2.49 2.92
N GLY A 48 12.31 3.04 2.02
CA GLY A 48 11.01 3.60 2.37
C GLY A 48 10.04 2.53 2.88
N ALA A 49 9.97 1.37 2.23
CA ALA A 49 9.10 0.28 2.64
C ALA A 49 9.45 -0.25 4.04
N LEU A 50 10.73 -0.47 4.34
CA LEU A 50 11.17 -0.92 5.67
C LEU A 50 10.91 0.14 6.75
N SER A 51 11.16 1.41 6.46
CA SER A 51 10.88 2.52 7.39
C SER A 51 9.38 2.62 7.72
N ILE A 52 8.51 2.46 6.73
CA ILE A 52 7.06 2.47 6.94
C ILE A 52 6.61 1.21 7.68
N LEU A 53 7.16 0.04 7.34
CA LEU A 53 6.86 -1.21 8.04
C LEU A 53 7.17 -1.10 9.54
N ALA A 54 8.35 -0.60 9.90
CA ALA A 54 8.74 -0.40 11.30
C ALA A 54 7.71 0.46 12.06
N LYS A 55 7.29 1.59 11.47
CA LYS A 55 6.26 2.46 12.06
C LYS A 55 4.90 1.77 12.22
N LEU A 56 4.51 0.92 11.28
CA LEU A 56 3.25 0.17 11.37
C LEU A 56 3.30 -0.85 12.53
N LEU A 57 4.41 -1.59 12.65
CA LEU A 57 4.62 -2.55 13.73
C LEU A 57 4.70 -1.87 15.11
N GLU A 58 5.42 -0.75 15.21
CA GLU A 58 5.48 0.07 16.44
C GLU A 58 4.11 0.58 16.90
N ARG A 59 3.22 0.88 15.94
CA ARG A 59 1.82 1.27 16.20
C ARG A 59 0.91 0.09 16.57
N GLY A 60 1.43 -1.14 16.53
CA GLY A 60 0.69 -2.36 16.86
C GLY A 60 -0.19 -2.90 15.73
N GLU A 61 0.06 -2.51 14.47
CA GLU A 61 -0.65 -3.12 13.33
C GLU A 61 -0.27 -4.59 13.21
N ALA A 62 -1.27 -5.47 13.15
CA ALA A 62 -1.05 -6.91 13.13
C ALA A 62 -0.26 -7.34 11.87
N PRO A 63 0.82 -8.14 11.99
CA PRO A 63 1.63 -8.60 10.85
C PRO A 63 0.82 -9.29 9.75
N LEU A 64 -0.16 -10.13 10.11
CA LEU A 64 -1.05 -10.78 9.16
C LEU A 64 -1.99 -9.80 8.43
N ARG A 65 -2.33 -8.66 9.04
CA ARG A 65 -3.10 -7.61 8.38
C ARG A 65 -2.23 -6.91 7.34
N ILE A 66 -0.98 -6.57 7.69
CA ILE A 66 0.00 -6.00 6.75
C ILE A 66 0.24 -6.97 5.58
N HIS A 67 0.49 -8.25 5.88
CA HIS A 67 0.62 -9.33 4.89
C HIS A 67 -0.54 -9.37 3.92
N SER A 68 -1.79 -9.36 4.41
CA SER A 68 -2.97 -9.46 3.56
C SER A 68 -3.08 -8.30 2.56
N LEU A 69 -2.65 -7.10 2.97
CA LEU A 69 -2.69 -5.89 2.15
C LEU A 69 -1.55 -5.89 1.11
N VAL A 70 -0.35 -6.35 1.49
CA VAL A 70 0.76 -6.56 0.54
C VAL A 70 0.41 -7.67 -0.47
N THR A 71 -0.22 -8.76 -0.02
CA THR A 71 -0.66 -9.85 -0.89
C THR A 71 -1.69 -9.37 -1.91
N ARG A 72 -2.65 -8.55 -1.46
CA ARG A 72 -3.62 -7.89 -2.36
C ARG A 72 -2.90 -7.01 -3.38
N GLU A 73 -1.91 -6.24 -2.94
CA GLU A 73 -1.13 -5.35 -3.81
C GLU A 73 -0.41 -6.13 -4.91
N MET A 74 0.34 -7.18 -4.55
CA MET A 74 1.05 -8.01 -5.52
C MET A 74 0.09 -8.70 -6.50
N ARG A 75 -1.09 -9.13 -6.03
CA ARG A 75 -2.13 -9.71 -6.91
C ARG A 75 -2.65 -8.70 -7.93
N ILE A 76 -2.81 -7.43 -7.55
CA ILE A 76 -3.23 -6.37 -8.48
C ILE A 76 -2.14 -6.15 -9.54
N LEU A 77 -0.87 -6.05 -9.13
CA LEU A 77 0.25 -5.89 -10.07
C LEU A 77 0.32 -7.06 -11.06
N LEU A 78 0.16 -8.29 -10.58
CA LEU A 78 0.14 -9.49 -11.42
C LEU A 78 -1.00 -9.44 -12.45
N LYS A 79 -2.24 -9.16 -12.02
CA LYS A 79 -3.40 -9.06 -12.93
C LYS A 79 -3.26 -7.98 -13.99
N ILE A 80 -2.61 -6.86 -13.65
CA ILE A 80 -2.33 -5.79 -14.61
C ILE A 80 -1.20 -6.24 -15.57
N LYS A 81 -0.16 -6.90 -15.07
CA LYS A 81 0.95 -7.44 -15.89
C LYS A 81 0.46 -8.48 -16.91
N GLU A 82 -0.49 -9.34 -16.53
CA GLU A 82 -1.13 -10.33 -17.42
C GLU A 82 -1.78 -9.72 -18.67
N LYS A 83 -2.06 -8.40 -18.67
CA LYS A 83 -2.63 -7.69 -19.83
C LYS A 83 -1.58 -7.15 -20.80
N GLU A 84 -0.31 -7.50 -20.63
CA GLU A 84 0.80 -7.16 -21.54
C GLU A 84 0.93 -5.66 -21.87
N GLY A 85 0.56 -4.78 -20.93
CA GLY A 85 0.61 -3.33 -21.16
C GLY A 85 -0.47 -2.76 -22.08
N LYS A 86 -1.47 -3.56 -22.49
CA LYS A 86 -2.62 -3.14 -23.31
C LYS A 86 -3.83 -2.70 -22.50
N ILE A 87 -3.73 -2.69 -21.17
CA ILE A 87 -4.83 -2.38 -20.27
C ILE A 87 -5.13 -0.88 -20.22
N SER A 88 -6.40 -0.52 -20.34
CA SER A 88 -6.86 0.86 -20.14
C SER A 88 -6.92 1.24 -18.65
N SER A 89 -6.86 2.54 -18.34
CA SER A 89 -7.06 3.02 -16.97
C SER A 89 -8.41 2.60 -16.38
N GLN A 90 -9.45 2.47 -17.22
CA GLN A 90 -10.78 2.04 -16.80
C GLN A 90 -10.81 0.56 -16.38
N GLU A 91 -10.18 -0.31 -17.16
CA GLU A 91 -10.05 -1.74 -16.82
C GLU A 91 -9.18 -1.93 -15.57
N ALA A 92 -8.07 -1.19 -15.47
CA ALA A 92 -7.23 -1.19 -14.28
C ALA A 92 -8.00 -0.73 -13.04
N CYS A 93 -8.87 0.29 -13.14
CA CYS A 93 -9.75 0.69 -12.03
C CYS A 93 -10.63 -0.47 -11.54
N THR A 94 -11.17 -1.29 -12.45
CA THR A 94 -11.97 -2.46 -12.07
C THR A 94 -11.17 -3.51 -11.30
N ILE A 95 -9.89 -3.70 -11.65
CA ILE A 95 -8.99 -4.59 -10.90
C ILE A 95 -8.68 -4.02 -9.50
N ILE A 96 -8.42 -2.72 -9.42
CA ILE A 96 -7.94 -2.07 -8.18
C ILE A 96 -9.09 -1.78 -7.20
N PHE A 97 -10.24 -1.33 -7.69
CA PHE A 97 -11.33 -0.77 -6.86
C PHE A 97 -12.64 -1.57 -6.94
N GLY A 98 -12.67 -2.65 -7.73
CA GLY A 98 -13.87 -3.42 -8.05
C GLY A 98 -14.76 -2.72 -9.09
N PRO A 99 -15.65 -3.46 -9.77
CA PRO A 99 -16.44 -2.95 -10.89
C PRO A 99 -17.41 -1.83 -10.47
N ARG A 100 -17.46 -0.75 -11.25
CA ARG A 100 -18.37 0.39 -11.07
C ARG A 100 -18.82 0.93 -12.42
N GLY A 101 -19.98 1.59 -12.45
CA GLY A 101 -20.48 2.25 -13.66
C GLY A 101 -19.64 3.48 -14.07
N TYR A 102 -18.98 4.13 -13.11
CA TYR A 102 -18.16 5.31 -13.34
C TYR A 102 -16.99 5.38 -12.36
N TYR A 103 -15.81 5.78 -12.85
CA TYR A 103 -14.66 6.14 -12.03
C TYR A 103 -14.31 7.62 -12.27
N ALA A 104 -14.34 8.41 -11.20
CA ALA A 104 -13.90 9.79 -11.22
C ALA A 104 -12.39 9.92 -11.54
N PRO A 105 -11.91 11.09 -11.98
CA PRO A 105 -10.50 11.31 -12.37
C PRO A 105 -9.46 10.89 -11.33
N PHE A 106 -9.81 10.96 -10.04
CA PHE A 106 -8.95 10.49 -8.94
C PHE A 106 -8.59 9.01 -9.07
N TYR A 107 -9.57 8.14 -9.37
CA TYR A 107 -9.36 6.70 -9.50
C TYR A 107 -8.52 6.36 -10.74
N THR A 108 -8.79 7.03 -11.87
CA THR A 108 -8.06 6.79 -13.11
C THR A 108 -6.61 7.28 -13.03
N LYS A 109 -6.33 8.33 -12.23
CA LYS A 109 -4.96 8.75 -11.88
C LYS A 109 -4.21 7.66 -11.13
N ILE A 110 -4.82 7.07 -10.09
CA ILE A 110 -4.22 5.95 -9.34
C ILE A 110 -4.00 4.75 -10.27
N ALA A 111 -4.99 4.40 -11.10
CA ALA A 111 -4.86 3.30 -12.05
C ALA A 111 -3.67 3.51 -13.01
N ALA A 112 -3.45 4.74 -13.47
CA ALA A 112 -2.29 5.07 -14.29
C ALA A 112 -0.96 4.89 -13.54
N GLU A 113 -0.91 5.15 -12.22
CA GLU A 113 0.26 4.86 -11.39
C GLU A 113 0.55 3.37 -11.31
N TYR A 114 -0.47 2.53 -11.13
CA TYR A 114 -0.32 1.07 -11.16
C TYR A 114 0.18 0.57 -12.52
N ILE A 115 -0.41 1.06 -13.62
CA ILE A 115 0.01 0.69 -14.98
C ILE A 115 1.49 1.03 -15.22
N ARG A 116 1.95 2.20 -14.75
CA ARG A 116 3.37 2.57 -14.82
C ARG A 116 4.25 1.70 -13.92
N ALA A 117 3.81 1.42 -12.69
CA ALA A 117 4.56 0.64 -11.72
C ALA A 117 4.84 -0.78 -12.22
N VAL A 118 3.87 -1.42 -12.89
CA VAL A 118 4.00 -2.77 -13.46
C VAL A 118 5.15 -2.90 -14.47
N GLY A 119 5.57 -1.80 -15.11
CA GLY A 119 6.77 -1.77 -15.95
C GLY A 119 8.08 -2.07 -15.21
N LYS A 120 8.10 -1.96 -13.87
CA LYS A 120 9.26 -2.24 -13.00
C LYS A 120 9.35 -3.68 -12.51
N PHE A 121 8.40 -4.53 -12.91
CA PHE A 121 8.30 -5.91 -12.45
C PHE A 121 8.26 -6.86 -13.62
N ASP A 122 9.07 -7.91 -13.57
CA ASP A 122 8.95 -9.01 -14.51
C ASP A 122 7.85 -9.98 -14.09
N PHE A 123 7.27 -10.67 -15.07
CA PHE A 123 6.18 -11.61 -14.79
C PHE A 123 6.66 -12.75 -13.88
N SER A 124 7.87 -13.27 -14.13
CA SER A 124 8.52 -14.27 -13.28
C SER A 124 8.70 -13.77 -11.83
N ASP A 125 9.18 -12.54 -11.65
CA ASP A 125 9.38 -11.95 -10.33
C ASP A 125 8.08 -11.87 -9.54
N LEU A 126 6.98 -11.48 -10.21
CA LEU A 126 5.67 -11.38 -9.56
C LEU A 126 5.13 -12.76 -9.14
N ILE A 127 5.38 -13.81 -9.94
CA ILE A 127 5.02 -15.18 -9.58
C ILE A 127 5.84 -15.68 -8.39
N THR A 128 7.17 -15.52 -8.42
CA THR A 128 8.06 -15.90 -7.31
C THR A 128 7.70 -15.16 -6.03
N SER A 129 7.49 -13.84 -6.13
CA SER A 129 7.00 -13.00 -5.04
C SER A 129 5.70 -13.52 -4.44
N TYR A 130 4.76 -13.94 -5.28
CA TYR A 130 3.48 -14.47 -4.85
C TYR A 130 3.61 -15.83 -4.12
N GLN A 131 4.51 -16.69 -4.57
CA GLN A 131 4.83 -17.94 -3.87
C GLN A 131 5.42 -17.66 -2.49
N TYR A 132 6.33 -16.68 -2.38
CA TYR A 132 6.93 -16.29 -1.11
C TYR A 132 5.89 -15.72 -0.13
N LEU A 133 4.92 -14.96 -0.63
CA LEU A 133 3.80 -14.48 0.19
C LEU A 133 3.01 -15.64 0.82
N VAL A 134 2.77 -16.71 0.07
CA VAL A 134 2.06 -17.90 0.59
C VAL A 134 2.89 -18.61 1.67
N GLU A 135 4.20 -18.77 1.45
CA GLU A 135 5.09 -19.38 2.45
C GLU A 135 5.17 -18.54 3.72
N THR A 136 5.25 -17.20 3.59
CA THR A 136 5.26 -16.27 4.73
C THR A 136 4.00 -16.41 5.58
N GLU A 137 2.83 -16.50 4.94
CA GLU A 137 1.57 -16.69 5.68
C GLU A 137 1.56 -18.02 6.45
N ALA A 138 2.03 -19.08 5.79
CA ALA A 138 2.11 -20.41 6.38
C ALA A 138 3.11 -20.47 7.54
N SER A 139 4.29 -19.85 7.41
CA SER A 139 5.31 -19.83 8.46
C SER A 139 4.80 -19.13 9.73
N ILE A 140 4.07 -18.02 9.58
CA ILE A 140 3.42 -17.31 10.69
C ILE A 140 2.33 -18.17 11.32
N LYS A 141 1.39 -18.69 10.52
CA LYS A 141 0.23 -19.47 11.03
C LYS A 141 0.61 -20.78 11.70
N THR A 142 1.75 -21.35 11.31
CA THR A 142 2.29 -22.59 11.92
C THR A 142 3.24 -22.33 13.08
N GLY A 143 3.55 -21.05 13.38
CA GLY A 143 4.49 -20.67 14.43
C GLY A 143 5.95 -21.00 14.10
N ARG A 144 6.29 -21.26 12.83
CA ARG A 144 7.66 -21.51 12.39
C ARG A 144 8.52 -20.25 12.49
N GLU A 145 7.93 -19.09 12.24
CA GLU A 145 8.59 -17.80 12.30
C GLU A 145 7.85 -16.84 13.21
N GLU A 146 8.60 -15.96 13.87
CA GLU A 146 8.03 -14.83 14.59
C GLU A 146 7.37 -13.87 13.56
N PRO A 147 6.10 -13.45 13.80
CA PRO A 147 5.32 -12.67 12.85
C PRO A 147 5.98 -11.40 12.30
N ASP A 148 6.57 -10.55 13.15
CA ASP A 148 7.14 -9.27 12.72
C ASP A 148 8.35 -9.51 11.80
N LEU A 149 9.23 -10.42 12.22
CA LEU A 149 10.42 -10.81 11.47
C LEU A 149 10.07 -11.47 10.12
N ALA A 150 9.00 -12.27 10.06
CA ALA A 150 8.52 -12.88 8.83
C ALA A 150 8.07 -11.82 7.81
N ILE A 151 7.37 -10.77 8.26
CA ILE A 151 6.94 -9.66 7.39
C ILE A 151 8.13 -8.81 6.93
N GLU A 152 9.12 -8.57 7.78
CA GLU A 152 10.34 -7.86 7.39
C GLU A 152 11.10 -8.59 6.28
N ARG A 153 11.33 -9.91 6.45
CA ARG A 153 11.93 -10.76 5.43
C ARG A 153 11.13 -10.79 4.13
N MET A 154 9.80 -10.83 4.24
CA MET A 154 8.91 -10.75 3.08
C MET A 154 9.14 -9.46 2.28
N ILE A 155 9.21 -8.29 2.93
CA ILE A 155 9.47 -7.04 2.21
C ILE A 155 10.85 -7.05 1.53
N LEU A 156 11.88 -7.59 2.20
CA LEU A 156 13.21 -7.75 1.61
C LEU A 156 13.16 -8.62 0.35
N HIS A 157 12.54 -9.79 0.42
CA HIS A 157 12.45 -10.72 -0.71
C HIS A 157 11.68 -10.13 -1.90
N LEU A 158 10.58 -9.41 -1.64
CA LEU A 158 9.77 -8.77 -2.70
C LEU A 158 10.54 -7.67 -3.46
N LEU A 159 11.48 -7.00 -2.80
CA LEU A 159 12.18 -5.83 -3.35
C LEU A 159 13.63 -6.09 -3.73
N GLN A 160 14.19 -7.22 -3.30
CA GLN A 160 15.51 -7.72 -3.71
C GLN A 160 15.36 -9.14 -4.28
N PRO A 161 14.79 -9.27 -5.49
CA PRO A 161 14.73 -10.57 -6.14
C PRO A 161 16.16 -11.11 -6.33
N THR A 162 16.33 -12.39 -5.99
CA THR A 162 17.61 -13.13 -6.03
C THR A 162 18.01 -13.48 -7.46
#